data_AF-A0A660MGA8-F1
#
_entry.id   AF-A0A660MGA8-F1
#
_cell.length_a   1.000
_cell.length_b   1.000
_cell.length_c   1.000
_cell.angle_alpha   90.00
_cell.angle_beta   90.00
_cell.angle_gamma   90.00
#
_symmetry.space_group_name_H-M   'P 1'
#
loop_
_entity.id
_entity.type
_entity.pdbx_description
1 polymer ?
#
loop_
_entity_poly.entity_id
_entity_poly.type
_entity_poly.pdbx_seq_one_letter_code
_entity_poly.pdbx_strand_id
1 'polypeptide(L)'
;MKSVILALTLILSQIPAYAQSPLERQRIALVIGNSAYHNSPLTNPVNDARAMEQALKDVGFTVIRVENADTNEMYQAVKEFGLRLNENTVALFYFSGHGTQYEGENYLLSTDDDKLINEDQLKYVAVKANYILSVMEGSRSDMNIFLLDACRNPPKFAAKTKSFDREKGLANMNSSGDTLISYATAPGKVAYDGDGKNSPYTASLIKRIREPKTIVNVLQDVTKDVFQSTGAKQRPWYNASLTRDFYFTLPTPETTTLPPAPQITTPQPQIAAQVPPPAQQTTIPPAENPAWLAGLLAWADEFKLTPQQLPRESKALQQLTHLNLGHENSKQPKITRLPAEIGQLRALKQIDLYDNGLTTLPKEIGQLQQLQQLDLGGNRLTSLPAEIGALQQLQKLKLDDNQLQKLPVEITRLNNLQELNLSINPRLQTSNEQEIFIQKIKSIKR
;
A
#
# COMPACT_ATOMS: atom_id res chain seq x y z
N MET A 1 -7.51 -55.09 -57.05
CA MET A 1 -6.10 -55.38 -56.71
C MET A 1 -5.89 -55.12 -55.23
N LYS A 2 -4.97 -55.86 -54.63
CA LYS A 2 -4.76 -56.11 -53.20
C LYS A 2 -4.45 -54.87 -52.36
N SER A 3 -4.74 -54.99 -51.06
CA SER A 3 -4.39 -54.13 -49.93
C SER A 3 -2.94 -53.64 -49.94
N VAL A 4 -2.72 -52.38 -49.51
CA VAL A 4 -1.44 -51.90 -48.98
C VAL A 4 -1.73 -51.06 -47.74
N ILE A 5 -1.20 -51.53 -46.62
CA ILE A 5 -1.08 -50.83 -45.33
C ILE A 5 0.03 -49.79 -45.48
N LEU A 6 -0.23 -48.53 -45.11
CA LEU A 6 0.84 -47.55 -44.88
C LEU A 6 0.68 -46.95 -43.48
N ALA A 7 1.58 -47.34 -42.59
CA ALA A 7 1.74 -46.75 -41.28
C ALA A 7 2.27 -45.31 -41.44
N LEU A 8 1.51 -44.32 -40.97
CA LEU A 8 1.99 -42.94 -40.87
C LEU A 8 2.71 -42.78 -39.53
N THR A 9 4.04 -42.71 -39.60
CA THR A 9 4.92 -42.34 -38.49
C THR A 9 4.72 -40.86 -38.15
N LEU A 10 4.23 -40.59 -36.94
CA LEU A 10 4.07 -39.24 -36.40
C LEU A 10 5.44 -38.72 -35.92
N ILE A 11 6.06 -37.82 -36.69
CA ILE A 11 7.26 -37.11 -36.24
C ILE A 11 6.80 -35.95 -35.35
N LEU A 12 6.91 -36.11 -34.03
CA LEU A 12 6.85 -34.97 -33.10
C LEU A 12 8.11 -34.12 -33.33
N SER A 13 7.97 -33.02 -34.07
CA SER A 13 8.95 -31.94 -34.03
C SER A 13 8.87 -31.29 -32.64
N GLN A 14 9.87 -31.53 -31.80
CA GLN A 14 10.04 -30.81 -30.57
C GLN A 14 10.36 -29.35 -30.91
N ILE A 15 9.39 -28.46 -30.72
CA ILE A 15 9.64 -27.03 -30.64
C ILE A 15 10.25 -26.81 -29.25
N PRO A 16 11.52 -26.39 -29.12
CA PRO A 16 12.00 -25.97 -27.82
C PRO A 16 11.17 -24.78 -27.36
N ALA A 17 10.59 -24.89 -26.17
CA ALA A 17 9.98 -23.77 -25.47
C ALA A 17 11.05 -22.70 -25.31
N TYR A 18 11.01 -21.66 -26.15
CA TYR A 18 11.83 -20.48 -25.98
C TYR A 18 11.47 -19.88 -24.62
N ALA A 19 12.40 -19.99 -23.67
CA ALA A 19 12.44 -19.14 -22.50
C ALA A 19 12.51 -17.69 -22.99
N GLN A 20 11.47 -16.91 -22.74
CA GLN A 20 11.48 -15.47 -23.02
C GLN A 20 12.64 -14.82 -22.24
N SER A 21 13.48 -14.08 -22.95
CA SER A 21 14.63 -13.39 -22.36
C SER A 21 14.18 -12.28 -21.39
N PRO A 22 14.98 -11.89 -20.38
CA PRO A 22 14.62 -10.89 -19.35
C PRO A 22 14.43 -9.43 -19.84
N LEU A 23 14.37 -9.21 -21.15
CA LEU A 23 14.37 -7.91 -21.83
C LEU A 23 12.97 -7.33 -22.12
N GLU A 24 11.88 -8.07 -21.88
CA GLU A 24 10.51 -7.65 -22.28
C GLU A 24 9.67 -7.02 -21.15
N ARG A 25 10.29 -6.44 -20.11
CA ARG A 25 9.52 -5.73 -19.08
C ARG A 25 9.02 -4.39 -19.63
N GLN A 26 7.72 -4.14 -19.50
CA GLN A 26 7.16 -2.83 -19.80
C GLN A 26 7.70 -1.81 -18.79
N ARG A 27 8.10 -0.63 -19.26
CA ARG A 27 8.59 0.46 -18.40
C ARG A 27 7.59 1.60 -18.50
N ILE A 28 6.89 1.90 -17.42
CA ILE A 28 5.84 2.92 -17.41
C ILE A 28 6.12 3.91 -16.29
N ALA A 29 6.07 5.20 -16.61
CA ALA A 29 6.29 6.27 -15.66
C ALA A 29 5.11 7.24 -15.59
N LEU A 30 4.80 7.70 -14.39
CA LEU A 30 3.99 8.89 -14.13
C LEU A 30 4.90 10.00 -13.61
N VAL A 31 4.90 11.14 -14.29
CA VAL A 31 5.76 12.30 -14.01
C VAL A 31 4.85 13.51 -13.78
N ILE A 32 4.88 14.07 -12.59
CA ILE A 32 4.07 15.24 -12.22
C ILE A 32 5.00 16.40 -11.84
N GLY A 33 4.77 17.58 -12.45
CA GLY A 33 5.49 18.81 -12.13
C GLY A 33 4.54 19.97 -11.87
N ASN A 34 4.48 20.45 -10.64
CA ASN A 34 3.59 21.54 -10.25
C ASN A 34 4.39 22.79 -9.89
N SER A 35 4.26 23.85 -10.70
CA SER A 35 4.93 25.15 -10.53
C SER A 35 3.95 26.27 -10.22
N ALA A 36 2.79 26.29 -10.88
CA ALA A 36 1.82 27.38 -10.89
C ALA A 36 0.86 27.35 -9.69
N TYR A 37 1.41 27.23 -8.48
CA TYR A 37 0.65 27.42 -7.25
C TYR A 37 0.20 28.87 -7.14
N HIS A 38 -1.04 29.11 -6.75
CA HIS A 38 -1.61 30.44 -6.60
C HIS A 38 -0.87 31.26 -5.54
N ASN A 39 -0.55 30.64 -4.40
CA ASN A 39 -0.04 31.38 -3.25
C ASN A 39 1.47 31.24 -3.03
N SER A 40 2.10 30.20 -3.60
CA SER A 40 3.56 30.01 -3.48
C SER A 40 4.15 29.36 -4.74
N PRO A 41 4.20 30.08 -5.88
CA PRO A 41 4.76 29.52 -7.13
C PRO A 41 6.19 28.98 -6.95
N LEU A 42 6.51 27.92 -7.69
CA LEU A 42 7.86 27.34 -7.82
C LEU A 42 8.38 27.50 -9.24
N THR A 43 9.70 27.66 -9.39
CA THR A 43 10.29 28.00 -10.69
C THR A 43 10.53 26.75 -11.54
N ASN A 44 11.04 25.68 -10.93
CA ASN A 44 11.59 24.54 -11.65
C ASN A 44 10.71 23.30 -11.85
N PRO A 45 9.64 23.01 -11.07
CA PRO A 45 8.94 21.73 -11.18
C PRO A 45 8.41 21.34 -12.56
N VAL A 46 7.87 22.28 -13.33
CA VAL A 46 7.44 22.03 -14.72
C VAL A 46 8.63 21.74 -15.63
N ASN A 47 9.75 22.46 -15.46
CA ASN A 47 10.97 22.19 -16.23
C ASN A 47 11.56 20.82 -15.87
N ASP A 48 11.57 20.50 -14.58
CA ASP A 48 12.01 19.22 -14.04
C ASP A 48 11.19 18.07 -14.62
N ALA A 49 9.85 18.17 -14.62
CA ALA A 49 8.97 17.16 -15.19
C ALA A 49 9.20 16.96 -16.70
N ARG A 50 9.40 18.04 -17.48
CA ARG A 50 9.73 17.94 -18.90
C ARG A 50 11.09 17.28 -19.14
N ALA A 51 12.09 17.65 -18.36
CA ALA A 51 13.43 17.08 -18.46
C ALA A 51 13.44 15.59 -18.05
N MET A 52 12.70 15.24 -17.00
CA MET A 52 12.54 13.87 -16.52
C MET A 52 11.78 13.01 -17.54
N GLU A 53 10.69 13.51 -18.12
CA GLU A 53 9.97 12.82 -19.20
C GLU A 53 10.92 12.45 -20.33
N GLN A 54 11.69 13.41 -20.83
CA GLN A 54 12.61 13.16 -21.94
C GLN A 54 13.68 12.13 -21.55
N ALA A 55 14.30 12.29 -20.38
CA ALA A 55 15.35 11.38 -19.94
C ALA A 55 14.85 9.94 -19.70
N LEU A 56 13.61 9.78 -19.22
CA LEU A 56 12.96 8.48 -19.05
C LEU A 56 12.59 7.85 -20.40
N LYS A 57 12.10 8.64 -21.37
CA LYS A 57 11.86 8.16 -22.74
C LYS A 57 13.14 7.68 -23.41
N ASP A 58 14.26 8.40 -23.22
CA ASP A 58 15.57 8.03 -23.77
C ASP A 58 16.04 6.65 -23.26
N VAL A 59 15.60 6.24 -22.06
CA VAL A 59 15.93 4.93 -21.45
C VAL A 59 14.75 3.94 -21.48
N GLY A 60 13.79 4.17 -22.39
CA GLY A 60 12.77 3.19 -22.76
C GLY A 60 11.50 3.18 -21.91
N PHE A 61 11.21 4.23 -21.13
CA PHE A 61 9.93 4.36 -20.45
C PHE A 61 8.85 4.95 -21.37
N THR A 62 7.64 4.41 -21.28
CA THR A 62 6.42 5.12 -21.67
C THR A 62 6.03 6.07 -20.54
N VAL A 63 5.83 7.36 -20.83
CA VAL A 63 5.63 8.39 -19.80
C VAL A 63 4.25 9.03 -19.92
N ILE A 64 3.54 9.09 -18.79
CA ILE A 64 2.37 9.96 -18.56
C ILE A 64 2.90 11.21 -17.85
N ARG A 65 2.94 12.36 -18.52
CA ARG A 65 3.36 13.62 -17.91
C ARG A 65 2.14 14.50 -17.62
N VAL A 66 2.12 15.07 -16.42
CA VAL A 66 1.11 16.04 -15.98
C VAL A 66 1.81 17.27 -15.42
N GLU A 67 1.32 18.46 -15.78
CA GLU A 67 1.90 19.75 -15.36
C GLU A 67 0.83 20.61 -14.70
N ASN A 68 1.19 21.26 -13.59
CA ASN A 68 0.34 22.21 -12.88
C ASN A 68 -1.06 21.68 -12.55
N ALA A 69 -1.14 20.40 -12.19
CA ALA A 69 -2.41 19.73 -11.98
C ALA A 69 -3.10 20.16 -10.68
N ASP A 70 -4.42 20.31 -10.78
CA ASP A 70 -5.28 20.37 -9.62
C ASP A 70 -5.42 19.00 -8.95
N THR A 71 -6.08 18.96 -7.79
CA THR A 71 -6.26 17.73 -7.02
C THR A 71 -6.91 16.60 -7.83
N ASN A 72 -7.95 16.92 -8.61
CA ASN A 72 -8.68 15.92 -9.39
C ASN A 72 -7.83 15.39 -10.55
N GLU A 73 -7.12 16.27 -11.26
CA GLU A 73 -6.20 15.90 -12.32
C GLU A 73 -5.08 14.98 -11.80
N MET A 74 -4.53 15.26 -10.62
CA MET A 74 -3.55 14.37 -9.98
C MET A 74 -4.16 12.99 -9.67
N TYR A 75 -5.37 12.92 -9.10
CA TYR A 75 -6.03 11.63 -8.83
C TYR A 75 -6.34 10.84 -10.11
N GLN A 76 -6.79 11.51 -11.18
CA GLN A 76 -7.04 10.85 -12.47
C GLN A 76 -5.75 10.34 -13.09
N ALA A 77 -4.66 11.11 -13.02
CA ALA A 77 -3.36 10.70 -13.54
C ALA A 77 -2.81 9.47 -12.80
N VAL A 78 -2.94 9.43 -11.48
CA VAL A 78 -2.54 8.26 -10.66
C VAL A 78 -3.40 7.04 -11.01
N LYS A 79 -4.71 7.23 -11.21
CA LYS A 79 -5.62 6.17 -11.63
C LYS A 79 -5.27 5.64 -13.02
N GLU A 80 -5.06 6.53 -14.00
CA GLU A 80 -4.65 6.15 -15.35
C GLU A 80 -3.32 5.41 -15.36
N PHE A 81 -2.36 5.89 -14.57
CA PHE A 81 -1.08 5.22 -14.36
C PHE A 81 -1.28 3.81 -13.84
N GLY A 82 -2.01 3.63 -12.73
CA GLY A 82 -2.30 2.32 -12.15
C GLY A 82 -3.00 1.35 -13.11
N LEU A 83 -3.94 1.83 -13.93
CA LEU A 83 -4.62 1.02 -14.94
C LEU A 83 -3.70 0.46 -16.04
N ARG A 84 -2.52 1.05 -16.23
CA ARG A 84 -1.53 0.58 -17.21
C ARG A 84 -0.50 -0.38 -16.60
N LEU A 85 -0.47 -0.52 -15.28
CA LEU A 85 0.48 -1.36 -14.56
C LEU A 85 0.01 -2.82 -14.48
N ASN A 86 0.97 -3.75 -14.56
CA ASN A 86 0.76 -5.19 -14.41
C ASN A 86 2.04 -5.87 -13.89
N GLU A 87 2.01 -7.18 -13.69
CA GLU A 87 3.13 -7.98 -13.15
C GLU A 87 4.40 -8.02 -13.99
N ASN A 88 4.38 -7.56 -15.24
CA ASN A 88 5.55 -7.44 -16.10
C ASN A 88 6.02 -5.98 -16.26
N THR A 89 5.55 -5.07 -15.40
CA THR A 89 5.82 -3.64 -15.49
C THR A 89 6.82 -3.16 -14.44
N VAL A 90 7.85 -2.42 -14.86
CA VAL A 90 8.60 -1.53 -13.98
C VAL A 90 7.86 -0.19 -13.92
N ALA A 91 7.29 0.11 -12.76
CA ALA A 91 6.52 1.32 -12.51
C ALA A 91 7.43 2.39 -11.90
N LEU A 92 7.44 3.58 -12.47
CA LEU A 92 8.17 4.72 -11.92
C LEU A 92 7.22 5.90 -11.66
N PHE A 93 7.19 6.40 -10.44
CA PHE A 93 6.54 7.65 -10.10
C PHE A 93 7.58 8.72 -9.81
N TYR A 94 7.41 9.90 -10.40
CA TYR A 94 8.22 11.07 -10.15
C TYR A 94 7.32 12.27 -9.87
N PHE A 95 7.64 13.02 -8.81
CA PHE A 95 6.97 14.27 -8.47
C PHE A 95 7.97 15.38 -8.18
N SER A 96 7.77 16.55 -8.79
CA SER A 96 8.40 17.82 -8.42
C SER A 96 7.32 18.86 -8.11
N GLY A 97 7.49 19.61 -7.02
CA GLY A 97 6.49 20.56 -6.52
C GLY A 97 6.54 20.73 -5.01
N HIS A 98 5.51 21.34 -4.42
CA HIS A 98 5.36 21.39 -2.96
C HIS A 98 4.93 20.03 -2.40
N GLY A 99 5.59 19.62 -1.32
CA GLY A 99 5.18 18.50 -0.50
C GLY A 99 5.22 18.87 0.97
N THR A 100 4.28 18.36 1.74
CA THR A 100 4.24 18.59 3.19
C THR A 100 3.98 17.29 3.94
N GLN A 101 4.28 17.33 5.23
CA GLN A 101 4.04 16.22 6.14
C GLN A 101 3.00 16.65 7.16
N TYR A 102 1.98 15.82 7.35
CA TYR A 102 0.97 16.02 8.37
C TYR A 102 0.64 14.66 9.01
N GLU A 103 0.74 14.59 10.34
CA GLU A 103 0.44 13.38 11.14
C GLU A 103 1.16 12.08 10.71
N GLY A 104 2.39 12.20 10.19
CA GLY A 104 3.19 11.04 9.76
C GLY A 104 3.03 10.72 8.27
N GLU A 105 2.10 11.38 7.58
CA GLU A 105 1.79 11.14 6.18
C GLU A 105 2.37 12.25 5.28
N ASN A 106 2.79 11.85 4.08
CA ASN A 106 3.29 12.75 3.05
C ASN A 106 2.16 13.15 2.09
N TYR A 107 2.01 14.45 1.88
CA TYR A 107 1.03 15.05 0.97
C TYR A 107 1.77 15.80 -0.13
N LEU A 108 1.41 15.51 -1.39
CA LEU A 108 1.91 16.19 -2.58
C LEU A 108 0.86 17.23 -2.99
N LEU A 109 1.20 18.52 -2.91
CA LEU A 109 0.26 19.60 -3.13
C LEU A 109 -0.03 19.80 -4.62
N SER A 110 -1.30 19.98 -4.93
CA SER A 110 -1.81 20.40 -6.23
C SER A 110 -1.84 21.92 -6.38
N THR A 111 -2.09 22.42 -7.59
CA THR A 111 -2.07 23.86 -7.88
C THR A 111 -3.28 24.63 -7.39
N ASP A 112 -4.35 23.96 -6.94
CA ASP A 112 -5.50 24.56 -6.25
C ASP A 112 -5.21 24.82 -4.75
N ASP A 113 -4.00 25.32 -4.44
CA ASP A 113 -3.51 25.64 -3.10
C ASP A 113 -4.16 26.89 -2.49
N ASP A 114 -4.94 27.63 -3.27
CA ASP A 114 -5.83 28.70 -2.80
C ASP A 114 -6.98 28.17 -1.94
N LYS A 115 -7.37 26.91 -2.14
CA LYS A 115 -8.36 26.22 -1.31
C LYS A 115 -7.81 25.77 0.05
N LEU A 116 -6.49 25.79 0.24
CA LEU A 116 -5.85 25.41 1.49
C LEU A 116 -5.89 26.59 2.47
N ILE A 117 -6.83 26.58 3.41
CA ILE A 117 -6.95 27.63 4.44
C ILE A 117 -6.37 27.13 5.78
N ASN A 118 -6.46 25.84 6.06
CA ASN A 118 -5.90 25.19 7.25
C ASN A 118 -5.55 23.70 6.99
N GLU A 119 -5.00 23.04 8.02
CA GLU A 119 -4.49 21.65 7.96
C GLU A 119 -5.58 20.62 7.63
N ASP A 120 -6.82 20.83 8.09
CA ASP A 120 -7.94 19.91 7.85
C ASP A 120 -8.29 19.80 6.36
N GLN A 121 -7.86 20.78 5.56
CA GLN A 121 -8.14 20.84 4.13
C GLN A 121 -7.05 20.20 3.26
N LEU A 122 -5.93 19.76 3.84
CA LEU A 122 -4.87 19.05 3.09
C LEU A 122 -5.41 17.88 2.28
N LYS A 123 -6.39 17.13 2.83
CA LYS A 123 -7.03 15.99 2.16
C LYS A 123 -7.84 16.35 0.91
N TYR A 124 -8.14 17.64 0.70
CA TYR A 124 -8.92 18.13 -0.44
C TYR A 124 -8.08 18.87 -1.49
N VAL A 125 -6.82 19.18 -1.17
CA VAL A 125 -5.91 20.05 -1.96
C VAL A 125 -4.51 19.44 -2.12
N ALA A 126 -4.41 18.13 -1.84
CA ALA A 126 -3.20 17.35 -1.98
C ALA A 126 -3.52 15.87 -2.17
N VAL A 127 -2.58 15.14 -2.77
CA VAL A 127 -2.65 13.69 -2.89
C VAL A 127 -1.67 13.06 -1.90
N LYS A 128 -2.15 12.06 -1.14
CA LYS A 128 -1.27 11.29 -0.24
C LYS A 128 -0.24 10.51 -1.06
N ALA A 129 1.04 10.66 -0.76
CA ALA A 129 2.10 9.91 -1.45
C ALA A 129 1.94 8.40 -1.23
N ASN A 130 1.49 7.97 -0.04
CA ASN A 130 1.19 6.58 0.25
C ASN A 130 0.05 6.02 -0.61
N TYR A 131 -0.96 6.81 -0.98
CA TYR A 131 -2.00 6.37 -1.91
C TYR A 131 -1.41 6.01 -3.29
N ILE A 132 -0.48 6.82 -3.80
CA ILE A 132 0.19 6.57 -5.09
C ILE A 132 1.04 5.31 -5.00
N LEU A 133 1.79 5.14 -3.90
CA LEU A 133 2.58 3.94 -3.65
C LEU A 133 1.69 2.68 -3.58
N SER A 134 0.56 2.74 -2.90
CA SER A 134 -0.42 1.64 -2.85
C SER A 134 -0.99 1.30 -4.22
N VAL A 135 -1.20 2.27 -5.11
CA VAL A 135 -1.62 2.02 -6.50
C VAL A 135 -0.53 1.25 -7.26
N MET A 136 0.74 1.62 -7.08
CA MET A 136 1.88 0.93 -7.69
C MET A 136 2.04 -0.51 -7.16
N GLU A 137 2.00 -0.70 -5.84
CA GLU A 137 2.09 -2.04 -5.22
C GLU A 137 0.87 -2.92 -5.52
N GLY A 138 -0.32 -2.33 -5.52
CA GLY A 138 -1.59 -3.03 -5.79
C GLY A 138 -1.73 -3.53 -7.23
N SER A 139 -1.02 -2.91 -8.17
CA SER A 139 -0.97 -3.34 -9.58
C SER A 139 0.01 -4.50 -9.82
N ARG A 140 0.64 -5.02 -8.76
CA ARG A 140 1.63 -6.10 -8.77
C ARG A 140 2.83 -5.84 -9.68
N SER A 141 3.16 -4.58 -9.94
CA SER A 141 4.32 -4.23 -10.78
C SER A 141 5.58 -4.97 -10.33
N ASP A 142 6.34 -5.41 -11.33
CA ASP A 142 7.56 -6.18 -11.17
C ASP A 142 8.59 -5.41 -10.33
N MET A 143 8.65 -4.09 -10.44
CA MET A 143 9.42 -3.21 -9.56
C MET A 143 8.76 -1.83 -9.50
N ASN A 144 8.79 -1.19 -8.33
CA ASN A 144 8.30 0.17 -8.10
C ASN A 144 9.45 1.12 -7.76
N ILE A 145 9.53 2.24 -8.47
CA ILE A 145 10.53 3.30 -8.25
C ILE A 145 9.79 4.60 -7.96
N PHE A 146 9.98 5.17 -6.78
CA PHE A 146 9.25 6.35 -6.30
C PHE A 146 10.23 7.49 -6.02
N LEU A 147 10.21 8.56 -6.82
CA LEU A 147 11.20 9.63 -6.80
C LEU A 147 10.53 10.95 -6.42
N LEU A 148 10.91 11.53 -5.28
CA LEU A 148 10.28 12.72 -4.72
C LEU A 148 11.25 13.90 -4.68
N ASP A 149 11.04 14.83 -5.61
CA ASP A 149 11.70 16.13 -5.67
C ASP A 149 10.81 17.25 -5.11
N ALA A 150 10.25 17.00 -3.92
CA ALA A 150 9.29 17.91 -3.33
C ALA A 150 9.97 18.95 -2.41
N CYS A 151 9.69 20.23 -2.64
CA CYS A 151 10.00 21.32 -1.71
C CYS A 151 9.19 21.13 -0.42
N ARG A 152 9.88 21.23 0.73
CA ARG A 152 9.31 20.90 2.04
C ARG A 152 9.00 22.16 2.86
N ASN A 153 8.26 23.08 2.28
CA ASN A 153 7.75 24.25 2.98
C ASN A 153 6.22 24.29 2.81
N PRO A 154 5.45 24.39 3.90
CA PRO A 154 4.03 24.68 3.76
C PRO A 154 3.85 26.07 3.12
N PRO A 155 2.78 26.29 2.34
CA PRO A 155 2.49 27.59 1.76
C PRO A 155 2.42 28.72 2.81
N LYS A 156 2.71 29.97 2.42
CA LYS A 156 2.93 31.11 3.37
C LYS A 156 1.79 31.39 4.37
N PHE A 157 0.56 30.96 4.09
CA PHE A 157 -0.62 31.10 4.95
C PHE A 157 -0.78 29.91 5.91
N ALA A 158 -0.46 28.68 5.46
CA ALA A 158 -0.31 27.50 6.33
C ALA A 158 0.80 27.72 7.38
N ALA A 159 1.81 28.53 7.06
CA ALA A 159 2.88 28.89 7.99
C ALA A 159 2.45 29.77 9.19
N LYS A 160 1.18 30.25 9.25
CA LYS A 160 0.66 31.03 10.39
C LYS A 160 -0.02 30.19 11.48
N THR A 161 -0.31 28.91 11.24
CA THR A 161 -0.79 28.00 12.28
C THR A 161 0.41 27.36 13.00
N LYS A 162 0.29 27.14 14.32
CA LYS A 162 1.36 26.53 15.14
C LYS A 162 1.57 25.03 14.88
N SER A 163 0.80 24.42 13.97
CA SER A 163 0.69 22.97 13.81
C SER A 163 1.32 22.45 12.50
N PHE A 164 1.51 23.31 11.48
CA PHE A 164 2.43 23.06 10.38
C PHE A 164 3.87 23.27 10.86
N ASP A 165 4.51 22.18 11.27
CA ASP A 165 5.88 22.19 11.76
C ASP A 165 6.83 22.59 10.62
N ARG A 166 7.29 23.86 10.64
CA ARG A 166 8.06 24.52 9.57
C ARG A 166 9.39 23.83 9.23
N GLU A 167 9.83 22.87 10.04
CA GLU A 167 11.08 22.14 9.87
C GLU A 167 10.91 20.64 9.61
N LYS A 168 9.67 20.11 9.57
CA LYS A 168 9.44 18.70 9.29
C LYS A 168 9.29 18.48 7.80
N GLY A 169 10.40 18.11 7.16
CA GLY A 169 10.38 17.51 5.83
C GLY A 169 9.51 16.25 5.73
N LEU A 170 9.40 15.67 4.53
CA LEU A 170 8.62 14.45 4.29
C LEU A 170 8.99 13.33 5.29
N ALA A 171 7.97 12.64 5.79
CA ALA A 171 8.08 11.42 6.57
C ALA A 171 8.64 10.27 5.73
N ASN A 172 9.19 9.26 6.41
CA ASN A 172 9.60 8.03 5.76
C ASN A 172 8.35 7.22 5.36
N MET A 173 8.30 6.82 4.09
CA MET A 173 7.32 5.87 3.57
C MET A 173 7.92 4.46 3.57
N ASN A 174 7.14 3.48 4.04
CA ASN A 174 7.50 2.07 4.02
C ASN A 174 6.76 1.36 2.89
N SER A 175 7.39 0.35 2.31
CA SER A 175 6.88 -0.43 1.18
C SER A 175 6.97 -1.93 1.46
N SER A 176 6.10 -2.73 0.86
CA SER A 176 5.98 -4.17 1.12
C SER A 176 6.48 -5.06 -0.03
N GLY A 177 6.77 -4.46 -1.20
CA GLY A 177 7.25 -5.15 -2.41
C GLY A 177 8.66 -4.73 -2.87
N ASP A 178 8.99 -5.11 -4.11
CA ASP A 178 10.21 -4.72 -4.85
C ASP A 178 10.20 -3.21 -5.14
N THR A 179 10.43 -2.40 -4.10
CA THR A 179 10.18 -0.96 -4.12
C THR A 179 11.41 -0.18 -3.68
N LEU A 180 11.72 0.87 -4.43
CA LEU A 180 12.70 1.89 -4.09
C LEU A 180 12.01 3.25 -3.96
N ILE A 181 12.26 3.96 -2.87
CA ILE A 181 11.76 5.31 -2.64
C ILE A 181 12.96 6.22 -2.42
N SER A 182 13.06 7.30 -3.19
CA SER A 182 14.12 8.31 -3.11
C SER A 182 13.52 9.69 -2.89
N TYR A 183 14.14 10.44 -1.99
CA TYR A 183 13.81 11.82 -1.66
C TYR A 183 14.98 12.72 -2.04
N ALA A 184 14.68 13.89 -2.61
CA ALA A 184 15.69 14.88 -2.98
C ALA A 184 16.50 15.41 -1.79
N THR A 185 16.02 15.25 -0.55
CA THR A 185 16.76 15.57 0.67
C THR A 185 16.37 14.65 1.84
N ALA A 186 17.23 14.48 2.84
CA ALA A 186 16.98 13.66 4.03
C ALA A 186 15.74 14.14 4.82
N PRO A 187 14.92 13.24 5.41
CA PRO A 187 13.74 13.61 6.21
C PRO A 187 14.01 14.74 7.22
N GLY A 188 13.08 15.66 7.42
CA GLY A 188 13.28 16.80 8.33
C GLY A 188 14.16 17.95 7.80
N LYS A 189 14.46 17.99 6.50
CA LYS A 189 15.21 19.09 5.83
C LYS A 189 14.52 19.57 4.58
N VAL A 190 14.72 20.82 4.16
CA VAL A 190 14.06 21.41 2.98
C VAL A 190 14.87 21.16 1.71
N ALA A 191 14.20 20.73 0.63
CA ALA A 191 14.82 20.56 -0.69
C ALA A 191 14.91 21.92 -1.39
N TYR A 192 16.06 22.20 -2.01
CA TYR A 192 16.32 23.43 -2.73
C TYR A 192 15.79 23.33 -4.16
N ASP A 193 14.92 24.27 -4.56
CA ASP A 193 14.38 24.33 -5.93
C ASP A 193 15.47 24.60 -6.97
N GLY A 194 16.61 25.22 -6.59
CA GLY A 194 17.71 25.55 -7.49
C GLY A 194 17.58 26.92 -8.17
N ASP A 195 18.71 27.52 -8.53
CA ASP A 195 18.75 28.77 -9.34
C ASP A 195 18.94 28.49 -10.85
N GLY A 196 19.09 27.22 -11.21
CA GLY A 196 19.30 26.77 -12.59
C GLY A 196 18.00 26.40 -13.29
N LYS A 197 18.12 25.82 -14.49
CA LYS A 197 16.98 25.35 -15.31
C LYS A 197 16.14 24.26 -14.63
N ASN A 198 16.77 23.43 -13.80
CA ASN A 198 16.20 22.30 -13.10
C ASN A 198 16.70 22.31 -11.65
N SER A 199 16.00 21.62 -10.75
CA SER A 199 16.48 21.42 -9.39
C SER A 199 17.82 20.68 -9.36
N PRO A 200 18.65 20.84 -8.30
CA PRO A 200 19.90 20.11 -8.18
C PRO A 200 19.70 18.58 -8.22
N TYR A 201 18.61 18.08 -7.62
CA TYR A 201 18.29 16.66 -7.61
C TYR A 201 17.95 16.16 -9.01
N THR A 202 17.03 16.85 -9.70
CA THR A 202 16.59 16.47 -11.04
C THR A 202 17.70 16.61 -12.06
N ALA A 203 18.47 17.71 -12.03
CA ALA A 203 19.63 17.91 -12.91
C ALA A 203 20.65 16.78 -12.78
N SER A 204 20.90 16.31 -11.56
CA SER A 204 21.81 15.19 -11.31
C SER A 204 21.21 13.86 -11.77
N LEU A 205 19.94 13.60 -11.42
CA LEU A 205 19.26 12.35 -11.74
C LEU A 205 19.17 12.09 -13.24
N ILE A 206 18.69 13.06 -14.03
CA ILE A 206 18.56 12.89 -15.49
C ILE A 206 19.91 12.66 -16.18
N LYS A 207 21.01 13.17 -15.61
CA LYS A 207 22.36 12.89 -16.09
C LYS A 207 22.75 11.44 -15.79
N ARG A 208 22.53 10.96 -14.56
CA ARG A 208 23.01 9.65 -14.08
C ARG A 208 22.18 8.46 -14.59
N ILE A 209 20.89 8.60 -14.87
CA ILE A 209 20.08 7.48 -15.40
C ILE A 209 20.52 6.99 -16.78
N ARG A 210 21.29 7.79 -17.52
CA ARG A 210 21.87 7.41 -18.83
C ARG A 210 23.14 6.57 -18.69
N GLU A 211 23.68 6.43 -17.49
CA GLU A 211 24.87 5.63 -17.22
C GLU A 211 24.49 4.16 -17.03
N PRO A 212 25.30 3.19 -17.50
CA PRO A 212 25.02 1.77 -17.38
C PRO A 212 25.31 1.23 -15.97
N LYS A 213 24.62 1.77 -14.98
CA LYS A 213 24.79 1.47 -13.55
C LYS A 213 23.49 0.97 -12.93
N THR A 214 23.61 0.20 -11.86
CA THR A 214 22.45 -0.16 -11.03
C THR A 214 21.82 1.09 -10.44
N ILE A 215 20.50 1.07 -10.21
CA ILE A 215 19.77 2.21 -9.63
C ILE A 215 20.36 2.67 -8.29
N VAL A 216 20.86 1.75 -7.48
CA VAL A 216 21.53 2.08 -6.21
C VAL A 216 22.78 2.91 -6.45
N ASN A 217 23.62 2.53 -7.41
CA ASN A 217 24.84 3.27 -7.77
C ASN A 217 24.51 4.61 -8.43
N VAL A 218 23.47 4.66 -9.27
CA VAL A 218 22.94 5.91 -9.84
C VAL A 218 22.55 6.88 -8.72
N LEU A 219 21.80 6.42 -7.71
CA LEU A 219 21.37 7.29 -6.60
C LEU A 219 22.52 7.72 -5.68
N GLN A 220 23.55 6.89 -5.51
CA GLN A 220 24.78 7.29 -4.81
C GLN A 220 25.49 8.43 -5.55
N ASP A 221 25.63 8.34 -6.87
CA ASP A 221 26.23 9.40 -7.69
C ASP A 221 25.37 10.68 -7.70
N VAL A 222 24.04 10.54 -7.76
CA VAL A 222 23.11 11.67 -7.59
C VAL A 222 23.32 12.34 -6.23
N THR A 223 23.43 11.56 -5.16
CA THR A 223 23.66 12.09 -3.81
C THR A 223 24.96 12.87 -3.74
N LYS A 224 26.03 12.36 -4.38
CA LYS A 224 27.32 13.04 -4.45
C LYS A 224 27.24 14.36 -5.23
N ASP A 225 26.61 14.36 -6.40
CA ASP A 225 26.46 15.55 -7.25
C ASP A 225 25.63 16.65 -6.56
N VAL A 226 24.52 16.28 -5.91
CA VAL A 226 23.66 17.20 -5.17
C VAL A 226 24.37 17.76 -3.94
N PHE A 227 25.05 16.92 -3.17
CA PHE A 227 25.79 17.36 -1.98
C PHE A 227 26.90 18.35 -2.34
N GLN A 228 27.59 18.14 -3.46
CA GLN A 228 28.64 19.05 -3.94
C GLN A 228 28.07 20.36 -4.50
N SER A 229 27.11 20.28 -5.42
CA SER A 229 26.52 21.47 -6.10
C SER A 229 25.76 22.39 -5.15
N THR A 230 25.18 21.85 -4.07
CA THR A 230 24.48 22.65 -3.05
C THR A 230 25.38 23.13 -1.91
N GLY A 231 26.69 22.86 -1.96
CA GLY A 231 27.61 23.23 -0.88
C GLY A 231 27.25 22.57 0.44
N ALA A 232 26.95 21.26 0.40
CA ALA A 232 26.54 20.43 1.53
C ALA A 232 25.17 20.76 2.16
N LYS A 233 24.36 21.64 1.54
CA LYS A 233 23.03 22.02 2.06
C LYS A 233 21.95 20.97 1.82
N GLN A 234 22.06 20.19 0.75
CA GLN A 234 21.10 19.15 0.39
C GLN A 234 21.79 17.81 0.27
N ARG A 235 21.19 16.78 0.87
CA ARG A 235 21.66 15.41 0.79
C ARG A 235 20.48 14.50 0.46
N PRO A 236 20.34 14.02 -0.78
CA PRO A 236 19.34 13.04 -1.15
C PRO A 236 19.42 11.79 -0.26
N TRP A 237 18.28 11.17 -0.06
CA TRP A 237 18.13 9.97 0.76
C TRP A 237 17.25 8.97 0.04
N TYR A 238 17.47 7.67 0.26
CA TYR A 238 16.59 6.64 -0.29
C TYR A 238 16.45 5.48 0.67
N ASN A 239 15.35 4.75 0.55
CA ASN A 239 15.12 3.44 1.12
C ASN A 239 14.73 2.47 0.01
N ALA A 240 15.23 1.25 0.09
CA ALA A 240 15.06 0.27 -0.98
C ALA A 240 14.87 -1.12 -0.38
N SER A 241 13.88 -1.84 -0.89
CA SER A 241 13.68 -3.28 -0.70
C SER A 241 13.65 -3.90 -2.08
N LEU A 242 14.82 -4.18 -2.66
CA LEU A 242 14.94 -4.74 -4.01
C LEU A 242 15.45 -6.16 -3.92
N THR A 243 14.76 -7.09 -4.59
CA THR A 243 15.22 -8.48 -4.74
C THR A 243 16.21 -8.68 -5.88
N ARG A 244 16.42 -7.65 -6.72
CA ARG A 244 17.32 -7.69 -7.88
C ARG A 244 17.76 -6.31 -8.34
N ASP A 245 18.82 -6.30 -9.14
CA ASP A 245 19.34 -5.09 -9.76
C ASP A 245 18.41 -4.56 -10.85
N PHE A 246 18.31 -3.23 -10.92
CA PHE A 246 17.66 -2.51 -12.01
C PHE A 246 18.62 -1.53 -12.65
N TYR A 247 18.59 -1.48 -13.99
CA TYR A 247 19.38 -0.60 -14.82
C TYR A 247 18.44 0.24 -15.68
N PHE A 248 18.55 1.57 -15.55
CA PHE A 248 17.90 2.48 -16.50
C PHE A 248 18.49 2.25 -17.90
N THR A 249 19.81 2.27 -18.01
CA THR A 249 20.55 1.95 -19.24
C THR A 249 21.32 0.65 -19.05
N LEU A 250 21.16 -0.33 -19.96
CA LEU A 250 21.88 -1.59 -19.86
C LEU A 250 23.37 -1.41 -20.21
N PRO A 251 24.30 -2.11 -19.55
CA PRO A 251 25.69 -2.16 -19.99
C PRO A 251 25.79 -2.84 -21.37
N THR A 252 26.62 -2.29 -22.25
CA THR A 252 26.98 -2.97 -23.49
C THR A 252 27.61 -4.32 -23.13
N PRO A 253 27.18 -5.45 -23.74
CA PRO A 253 27.78 -6.73 -23.45
C PRO A 253 29.22 -6.77 -23.98
N GLU A 254 30.18 -6.37 -23.16
CA GLU A 254 31.59 -6.71 -23.37
C GLU A 254 31.82 -8.14 -22.87
N THR A 255 32.33 -8.98 -23.78
CA THR A 255 32.73 -10.38 -23.62
C THR A 255 33.35 -10.65 -22.25
N THR A 256 32.60 -11.24 -21.33
CA THR A 256 33.14 -11.78 -20.08
C THR A 256 32.53 -13.14 -19.80
N THR A 257 33.41 -14.15 -19.83
CA THR A 257 33.16 -15.56 -19.52
C THR A 257 32.75 -15.73 -18.05
N LEU A 258 31.62 -16.40 -17.80
CA LEU A 258 31.13 -16.74 -16.47
C LEU A 258 32.09 -17.70 -15.73
N PRO A 259 32.42 -17.47 -14.44
CA PRO A 259 33.04 -18.48 -13.58
C PRO A 259 31.99 -19.48 -13.04
N PRO A 260 32.40 -20.71 -12.66
CA PRO A 260 31.47 -21.76 -12.24
C PRO A 260 30.94 -21.56 -10.81
N ALA A 261 29.70 -22.01 -10.60
CA ALA A 261 28.95 -21.87 -9.34
C ALA A 261 29.48 -22.78 -8.20
N PRO A 262 29.38 -22.33 -6.93
CA PRO A 262 29.77 -23.14 -5.78
C PRO A 262 28.73 -24.22 -5.39
N GLN A 263 29.22 -25.36 -4.93
CA GLN A 263 28.45 -26.53 -4.49
C GLN A 263 27.83 -26.32 -3.10
N ILE A 264 26.56 -26.75 -2.95
CA ILE A 264 25.83 -26.77 -1.67
C ILE A 264 25.93 -28.19 -1.09
N THR A 265 26.42 -28.30 0.15
CA THR A 265 26.34 -29.53 0.96
C THR A 265 25.19 -29.43 1.96
N THR A 266 24.36 -30.47 1.99
CA THR A 266 23.24 -30.70 2.92
C THR A 266 23.71 -31.23 4.28
N PRO A 267 22.91 -31.02 5.34
CA PRO A 267 22.71 -32.09 6.32
C PRO A 267 21.21 -32.43 6.56
N GLN A 268 20.97 -33.71 6.87
CA GLN A 268 19.70 -34.34 7.26
C GLN A 268 19.82 -34.90 8.72
N PRO A 269 18.77 -35.48 9.36
CA PRO A 269 18.12 -34.95 10.56
C PRO A 269 18.33 -35.77 11.86
N GLN A 270 17.96 -35.21 13.03
CA GLN A 270 17.79 -35.96 14.29
C GLN A 270 16.54 -35.53 15.09
N ILE A 271 16.03 -36.49 15.88
CA ILE A 271 14.66 -36.68 16.36
C ILE A 271 14.45 -36.26 17.84
N ALA A 272 13.25 -35.73 18.11
CA ALA A 272 12.37 -35.74 19.31
C ALA A 272 12.87 -35.48 20.76
N ALA A 273 12.15 -34.56 21.44
CA ALA A 273 11.15 -34.84 22.50
C ALA A 273 11.25 -33.85 23.67
N GLN A 274 10.14 -33.15 23.98
CA GLN A 274 9.45 -33.14 25.30
C GLN A 274 8.47 -31.95 25.39
N VAL A 275 7.24 -32.28 25.79
CA VAL A 275 6.11 -31.39 26.07
C VAL A 275 5.96 -31.27 27.61
N PRO A 276 5.66 -30.09 28.19
CA PRO A 276 5.18 -30.01 29.56
C PRO A 276 3.62 -29.91 29.65
N PRO A 277 3.01 -30.34 30.77
CA PRO A 277 1.57 -30.62 30.91
C PRO A 277 0.74 -29.41 31.40
N PRO A 278 -0.61 -29.49 31.40
CA PRO A 278 -1.49 -28.35 31.69
C PRO A 278 -1.72 -28.17 33.19
N ALA A 279 -1.67 -26.93 33.68
CA ALA A 279 -2.04 -26.57 35.04
C ALA A 279 -3.50 -26.10 35.11
N GLN A 280 -4.14 -26.48 36.21
CA GLN A 280 -5.58 -26.57 36.45
C GLN A 280 -6.27 -25.22 36.71
N GLN A 281 -7.59 -25.24 36.47
CA GLN A 281 -8.59 -24.25 36.88
C GLN A 281 -8.59 -24.05 38.41
N THR A 282 -8.67 -22.80 38.84
CA THR A 282 -9.09 -22.43 40.20
C THR A 282 -10.41 -21.66 40.17
N THR A 283 -11.27 -22.02 41.11
CA THR A 283 -12.62 -21.52 41.37
C THR A 283 -12.61 -20.31 42.31
N ILE A 284 -13.39 -19.25 42.02
CA ILE A 284 -13.87 -18.25 43.01
C ILE A 284 -15.28 -17.76 42.59
N PRO A 285 -16.29 -17.68 43.49
CA PRO A 285 -17.67 -17.25 43.23
C PRO A 285 -17.93 -15.78 43.71
N PRO A 286 -19.21 -15.36 43.79
CA PRO A 286 -20.00 -14.69 42.76
C PRO A 286 -19.83 -13.16 42.84
N ALA A 287 -19.41 -12.54 41.74
CA ALA A 287 -19.62 -11.11 41.54
C ALA A 287 -20.60 -10.95 40.37
N GLU A 288 -21.41 -9.91 40.42
CA GLU A 288 -22.51 -9.54 39.51
C GLU A 288 -22.09 -9.30 38.04
N ASN A 289 -20.89 -9.76 37.67
CA ASN A 289 -20.26 -9.62 36.39
C ASN A 289 -20.13 -11.01 35.72
N PRO A 290 -20.80 -11.26 34.60
CA PRO A 290 -20.71 -12.54 33.91
C PRO A 290 -19.27 -12.82 33.46
N ALA A 291 -18.84 -14.08 33.45
CA ALA A 291 -17.44 -14.48 33.22
C ALA A 291 -16.83 -13.93 31.92
N TRP A 292 -17.65 -13.64 30.90
CA TRP A 292 -17.21 -13.02 29.65
C TRP A 292 -16.79 -11.54 29.81
N LEU A 293 -17.32 -10.84 30.82
CA LEU A 293 -17.04 -9.41 31.01
C LEU A 293 -15.57 -9.19 31.32
N ALA A 294 -14.98 -10.00 32.20
CA ALA A 294 -13.58 -9.88 32.57
C ALA A 294 -12.64 -10.03 31.35
N GLY A 295 -12.91 -11.01 30.49
CA GLY A 295 -12.13 -11.23 29.26
C GLY A 295 -12.24 -10.07 28.27
N LEU A 296 -13.45 -9.56 28.05
CA LEU A 296 -13.68 -8.42 27.17
C LEU A 296 -13.02 -7.14 27.69
N LEU A 297 -13.08 -6.88 29.00
CA LEU A 297 -12.47 -5.69 29.60
C LEU A 297 -10.94 -5.76 29.62
N ALA A 298 -10.37 -6.95 29.87
CA ALA A 298 -8.92 -7.16 29.78
C ALA A 298 -8.40 -6.90 28.37
N TRP A 299 -9.11 -7.37 27.34
CA TRP A 299 -8.81 -7.04 25.95
C TRP A 299 -8.93 -5.54 25.67
N ALA A 300 -9.97 -4.89 26.19
CA ALA A 300 -10.14 -3.44 26.02
C ALA A 300 -8.99 -2.64 26.65
N ASP A 301 -8.46 -3.09 27.78
CA ASP A 301 -7.33 -2.46 28.46
C ASP A 301 -6.00 -2.70 27.72
N GLU A 302 -5.79 -3.89 27.17
CA GLU A 302 -4.64 -4.22 26.31
C GLU A 302 -4.53 -3.22 25.15
N PHE A 303 -5.67 -2.91 24.50
CA PHE A 303 -5.73 -1.98 23.39
C PHE A 303 -6.04 -0.53 23.80
N LYS A 304 -6.03 -0.23 25.11
CA LYS A 304 -6.25 1.11 25.69
C LYS A 304 -7.54 1.78 25.22
N LEU A 305 -8.61 1.00 25.07
CA LEU A 305 -9.92 1.51 24.67
C LEU A 305 -10.54 2.34 25.79
N THR A 306 -11.06 3.52 25.46
CA THR A 306 -11.73 4.37 26.44
C THR A 306 -13.13 3.84 26.76
N PRO A 307 -13.72 4.17 27.93
CA PRO A 307 -15.12 3.87 28.23
C PRO A 307 -16.12 4.42 27.22
N GLN A 308 -15.75 5.48 26.49
CA GLN A 308 -16.55 6.05 25.40
C GLN A 308 -16.56 5.14 24.15
N GLN A 309 -15.45 4.46 23.86
CA GLN A 309 -15.35 3.51 22.75
C GLN A 309 -15.96 2.15 23.12
N LEU A 310 -15.75 1.69 24.35
CA LEU A 310 -16.31 0.45 24.88
C LEU A 310 -16.72 0.64 26.35
N PRO A 311 -18.04 0.68 26.64
CA PRO A 311 -18.54 0.80 28.01
C PRO A 311 -18.03 -0.31 28.92
N ARG A 312 -17.83 0.01 30.20
CA ARG A 312 -17.29 -0.95 31.18
C ARG A 312 -18.36 -1.73 31.96
N GLU A 313 -19.62 -1.36 31.78
CA GLU A 313 -20.77 -1.97 32.46
C GLU A 313 -21.45 -3.01 31.57
N SER A 314 -21.78 -4.18 32.15
CA SER A 314 -22.43 -5.29 31.43
C SER A 314 -23.76 -4.90 30.79
N LYS A 315 -24.60 -4.10 31.48
CA LYS A 315 -25.89 -3.61 30.96
C LYS A 315 -25.71 -2.72 29.73
N ALA A 316 -24.75 -1.79 29.76
CA ALA A 316 -24.46 -0.89 28.65
C ALA A 316 -23.90 -1.67 27.45
N LEU A 317 -23.01 -2.64 27.69
CA LEU A 317 -22.46 -3.53 26.67
C LEU A 317 -23.54 -4.38 25.99
N GLN A 318 -24.50 -4.92 26.75
CA GLN A 318 -25.62 -5.70 26.21
C GLN A 318 -26.60 -4.86 25.38
N GLN A 319 -26.55 -3.53 25.50
CA GLN A 319 -27.35 -2.59 24.71
C GLN A 319 -26.56 -1.92 23.58
N LEU A 320 -25.25 -2.20 23.48
CA LEU A 320 -24.38 -1.56 22.50
C LEU A 320 -24.78 -2.00 21.09
N THR A 321 -25.15 -1.01 20.26
CA THR A 321 -25.59 -1.24 18.88
C THR A 321 -24.53 -0.87 17.84
N HIS A 322 -23.59 -0.01 18.22
CA HIS A 322 -22.54 0.49 17.35
C HIS A 322 -21.22 0.38 18.10
N LEU A 323 -20.25 -0.28 17.49
CA LEU A 323 -18.89 -0.35 17.99
C LEU A 323 -17.96 0.22 16.92
N ASN A 324 -17.48 1.44 17.14
CA ASN A 324 -16.50 2.06 16.27
C ASN A 324 -15.13 2.04 16.94
N LEU A 325 -14.26 1.19 16.40
CA LEU A 325 -12.87 1.03 16.75
C LEU A 325 -11.98 1.18 15.51
N GLY A 326 -12.50 1.83 14.45
CA GLY A 326 -11.74 2.18 13.27
C GLY A 326 -10.55 3.05 13.67
N HIS A 327 -9.36 2.69 13.21
CA HIS A 327 -8.13 3.39 13.54
C HIS A 327 -7.91 4.51 12.55
N GLU A 328 -8.64 5.61 12.70
CA GLU A 328 -8.31 6.86 12.02
C GLU A 328 -7.71 7.82 13.06
N ASN A 329 -6.39 7.98 13.06
CA ASN A 329 -5.67 8.98 13.87
C ASN A 329 -5.79 8.87 15.40
N SER A 330 -5.74 7.65 15.96
CA SER A 330 -5.69 7.50 17.42
C SER A 330 -4.25 7.30 17.93
N LYS A 331 -3.93 7.89 19.10
CA LYS A 331 -2.73 7.56 19.90
C LYS A 331 -2.80 6.14 20.52
N GLN A 332 -3.87 5.39 20.25
CA GLN A 332 -4.11 4.07 20.81
C GLN A 332 -3.46 2.99 19.92
N PRO A 333 -3.03 1.87 20.50
CA PRO A 333 -2.50 0.75 19.72
C PRO A 333 -3.56 0.20 18.75
N LYS A 334 -3.13 -0.18 17.54
CA LYS A 334 -3.99 -0.90 16.59
C LYS A 334 -4.47 -2.21 17.19
N ILE A 335 -5.73 -2.55 16.96
CA ILE A 335 -6.32 -3.81 17.41
C ILE A 335 -5.80 -4.93 16.52
N THR A 336 -5.04 -5.87 17.10
CA THR A 336 -4.43 -6.98 16.34
C THR A 336 -5.24 -8.28 16.43
N ARG A 337 -6.17 -8.36 17.40
CA ARG A 337 -7.13 -9.47 17.54
C ARG A 337 -8.42 -8.99 18.20
N LEU A 338 -9.54 -9.66 17.88
CA LEU A 338 -10.77 -9.58 18.67
C LEU A 338 -10.84 -10.75 19.67
N PRO A 339 -11.40 -10.55 20.87
CA PRO A 339 -11.61 -11.61 21.85
C PRO A 339 -12.86 -12.43 21.46
N ALA A 340 -12.94 -13.69 21.88
CA ALA A 340 -14.12 -14.53 21.64
C ALA A 340 -15.39 -13.93 22.28
N GLU A 341 -15.21 -13.20 23.37
CA GLU A 341 -16.23 -12.50 24.14
C GLU A 341 -16.96 -11.42 23.33
N ILE A 342 -16.44 -10.99 22.16
CA ILE A 342 -17.17 -10.10 21.24
C ILE A 342 -18.55 -10.65 20.87
N GLY A 343 -18.70 -11.98 20.79
CA GLY A 343 -19.96 -12.66 20.48
C GLY A 343 -21.07 -12.47 21.53
N GLN A 344 -20.73 -11.96 22.72
CA GLN A 344 -21.69 -11.64 23.77
C GLN A 344 -22.42 -10.31 23.54
N LEU A 345 -21.93 -9.45 22.64
CA LEU A 345 -22.52 -8.15 22.33
C LEU A 345 -23.63 -8.28 21.28
N ARG A 346 -24.67 -9.07 21.59
CA ARG A 346 -25.70 -9.52 20.64
C ARG A 346 -26.60 -8.43 20.05
N ALA A 347 -26.58 -7.23 20.65
CA ALA A 347 -27.31 -6.06 20.17
C ALA A 347 -26.57 -5.28 19.07
N LEU A 348 -25.32 -5.63 18.76
CA LEU A 348 -24.52 -4.93 17.75
C LEU A 348 -25.16 -5.03 16.37
N LYS A 349 -25.33 -3.86 15.75
CA LYS A 349 -25.81 -3.66 14.38
C LYS A 349 -24.71 -3.15 13.46
N GLN A 350 -23.74 -2.42 13.98
CA GLN A 350 -22.61 -1.91 13.22
C GLN A 350 -21.31 -2.12 13.99
N ILE A 351 -20.32 -2.69 13.31
CA ILE A 351 -18.95 -2.75 13.78
C ILE A 351 -18.07 -2.10 12.73
N ASP A 352 -17.28 -1.13 13.16
CA ASP A 352 -16.21 -0.53 12.39
C ASP A 352 -14.87 -0.86 13.05
N LEU A 353 -14.05 -1.62 12.33
CA LEU A 353 -12.70 -2.02 12.70
C LEU A 353 -11.72 -1.63 11.59
N TYR A 354 -12.08 -0.64 10.78
CA TYR A 354 -11.25 -0.15 9.69
C TYR A 354 -9.83 0.24 10.17
N ASP A 355 -8.82 0.03 9.33
CA ASP A 355 -7.40 0.35 9.57
C ASP A 355 -6.76 -0.26 10.82
N ASN A 356 -7.16 -1.47 11.22
CA ASN A 356 -6.57 -2.18 12.35
C ASN A 356 -5.48 -3.19 11.92
N GLY A 357 -5.00 -3.99 12.87
CA GLY A 357 -3.97 -5.01 12.66
C GLY A 357 -4.51 -6.43 12.64
N LEU A 358 -5.82 -6.63 12.41
CA LEU A 358 -6.46 -7.94 12.56
C LEU A 358 -5.92 -8.93 11.53
N THR A 359 -5.45 -10.09 11.99
CA THR A 359 -4.98 -11.17 11.11
C THR A 359 -6.02 -12.27 10.92
N THR A 360 -6.96 -12.39 11.86
CA THR A 360 -8.09 -13.33 11.86
C THR A 360 -9.29 -12.73 12.61
N LEU A 361 -10.45 -13.37 12.49
CA LEU A 361 -11.62 -13.10 13.34
C LEU A 361 -11.94 -14.35 14.19
N PRO A 362 -12.41 -14.18 15.43
CA PRO A 362 -12.95 -15.29 16.22
C PRO A 362 -14.22 -15.83 15.57
N LYS A 363 -14.46 -17.14 15.67
CA LYS A 363 -15.68 -17.78 15.18
C LYS A 363 -16.95 -17.20 15.82
N GLU A 364 -16.80 -16.68 17.04
CA GLU A 364 -17.85 -16.04 17.81
C GLU A 364 -18.41 -14.77 17.14
N ILE A 365 -17.76 -14.23 16.09
CA ILE A 365 -18.33 -13.19 15.25
C ILE A 365 -19.70 -13.60 14.70
N GLY A 366 -19.90 -14.89 14.40
CA GLY A 366 -21.18 -15.43 13.94
C GLY A 366 -22.31 -15.38 14.97
N GLN A 367 -22.05 -15.03 16.24
CA GLN A 367 -23.08 -14.86 17.26
C GLN A 367 -23.81 -13.51 17.17
N LEU A 368 -23.29 -12.57 16.37
CA LEU A 368 -23.84 -11.22 16.21
C LEU A 368 -24.99 -11.18 15.21
N GLN A 369 -26.09 -11.86 15.54
CA GLN A 369 -27.24 -12.08 14.66
C GLN A 369 -27.99 -10.81 14.23
N GLN A 370 -27.75 -9.67 14.89
CA GLN A 370 -28.31 -8.36 14.54
C GLN A 370 -27.36 -7.49 13.69
N LEU A 371 -26.17 -7.99 13.35
CA LEU A 371 -25.16 -7.20 12.65
C LEU A 371 -25.60 -6.92 11.21
N GLN A 372 -25.62 -5.65 10.85
CA GLN A 372 -26.02 -5.13 9.54
C GLN A 372 -24.83 -4.57 8.77
N GLN A 373 -23.84 -4.00 9.45
CA GLN A 373 -22.64 -3.46 8.83
C GLN A 373 -21.40 -3.94 9.56
N LEU A 374 -20.45 -4.46 8.80
CA LEU A 374 -19.15 -4.89 9.29
C LEU A 374 -18.08 -4.30 8.38
N ASP A 375 -17.35 -3.33 8.92
CA ASP A 375 -16.17 -2.75 8.27
C ASP A 375 -14.90 -3.36 8.86
N LEU A 376 -14.19 -4.10 8.03
CA LEU A 376 -12.91 -4.71 8.33
C LEU A 376 -11.84 -4.22 7.35
N GLY A 377 -12.10 -3.12 6.63
CA GLY A 377 -11.18 -2.60 5.65
C GLY A 377 -9.82 -2.23 6.28
N GLY A 378 -8.72 -2.27 5.54
CA GLY A 378 -7.41 -1.85 6.04
C GLY A 378 -6.86 -2.74 7.17
N ASN A 379 -7.07 -4.05 7.08
CA ASN A 379 -6.57 -5.02 8.06
C ASN A 379 -5.58 -6.00 7.41
N ARG A 380 -5.19 -7.05 8.13
CA ARG A 380 -4.25 -8.09 7.65
C ARG A 380 -4.92 -9.45 7.58
N LEU A 381 -6.24 -9.49 7.38
CA LEU A 381 -7.01 -10.73 7.40
C LEU A 381 -6.55 -11.63 6.25
N THR A 382 -6.19 -12.86 6.57
CA THR A 382 -5.77 -13.86 5.57
C THR A 382 -6.90 -14.82 5.18
N SER A 383 -7.88 -14.96 6.06
CA SER A 383 -9.12 -15.73 5.87
C SER A 383 -10.24 -15.15 6.74
N LEU A 384 -11.46 -15.62 6.49
CA LEU A 384 -12.62 -15.40 7.36
C LEU A 384 -13.07 -16.73 7.97
N PRO A 385 -13.58 -16.74 9.21
CA PRO A 385 -14.22 -17.93 9.78
C PRO A 385 -15.49 -18.29 9.00
N ALA A 386 -15.82 -19.57 8.90
CA ALA A 386 -17.04 -20.05 8.23
C ALA A 386 -18.31 -19.45 8.84
N GLU A 387 -18.25 -19.13 10.14
CA GLU A 387 -19.30 -18.50 10.93
C GLU A 387 -19.68 -17.10 10.44
N ILE A 388 -18.90 -16.47 9.55
CA ILE A 388 -19.32 -15.24 8.86
C ILE A 388 -20.66 -15.44 8.14
N GLY A 389 -20.92 -16.64 7.61
CA GLY A 389 -22.19 -16.97 6.95
C GLY A 389 -23.39 -17.07 7.89
N ALA A 390 -23.20 -17.01 9.22
CA ALA A 390 -24.28 -16.97 10.20
C ALA A 390 -24.89 -15.58 10.36
N LEU A 391 -24.28 -14.52 9.80
CA LEU A 391 -24.71 -13.13 9.94
C LEU A 391 -25.88 -12.80 8.98
N GLN A 392 -27.04 -13.38 9.25
CA GLN A 392 -28.18 -13.33 8.33
C GLN A 392 -28.75 -11.92 8.12
N GLN A 393 -28.48 -10.95 9.00
CA GLN A 393 -28.90 -9.55 8.84
C GLN A 393 -27.84 -8.65 8.16
N LEU A 394 -26.68 -9.19 7.78
CA LEU A 394 -25.59 -8.38 7.25
C LEU A 394 -25.94 -7.82 5.87
N GLN A 395 -25.88 -6.50 5.75
CA GLN A 395 -26.18 -5.73 4.55
C GLN A 395 -24.92 -5.17 3.89
N LYS A 396 -23.92 -4.80 4.70
CA LYS A 396 -22.65 -4.26 4.22
C LYS A 396 -21.48 -5.00 4.85
N LEU A 397 -20.61 -5.53 4.00
CA LEU A 397 -19.38 -6.18 4.39
C LEU A 397 -18.24 -5.54 3.61
N LYS A 398 -17.39 -4.80 4.31
CA LYS A 398 -16.16 -4.25 3.75
C LYS A 398 -14.99 -5.05 4.25
N LEU A 399 -14.27 -5.62 3.31
CA LEU A 399 -13.08 -6.43 3.51
C LEU A 399 -11.93 -5.89 2.65
N ASP A 400 -12.07 -4.66 2.16
CA ASP A 400 -11.06 -4.08 1.30
C ASP A 400 -9.74 -3.89 2.04
N ASP A 401 -8.65 -3.85 1.30
CA ASP A 401 -7.31 -3.67 1.86
C ASP A 401 -7.00 -4.69 2.97
N ASN A 402 -7.00 -5.95 2.57
CA ASN A 402 -6.69 -7.10 3.42
C ASN A 402 -5.82 -8.10 2.65
N GLN A 403 -5.47 -9.22 3.28
CA GLN A 403 -4.61 -10.26 2.72
C GLN A 403 -5.38 -11.55 2.42
N LEU A 404 -6.69 -11.47 2.16
CA LEU A 404 -7.54 -12.63 2.03
C LEU A 404 -7.04 -13.50 0.87
N GLN A 405 -6.82 -14.79 1.16
CA GLN A 405 -6.42 -15.77 0.15
C GLN A 405 -7.63 -16.55 -0.38
N LYS A 406 -8.61 -16.79 0.50
CA LYS A 406 -9.85 -17.49 0.19
C LYS A 406 -11.00 -16.89 1.00
N LEU A 407 -12.20 -16.99 0.45
CA LEU A 407 -13.43 -16.79 1.20
C LEU A 407 -13.95 -18.16 1.66
N PRO A 408 -14.56 -18.29 2.86
CA PRO A 408 -15.33 -19.47 3.21
C PRO A 408 -16.52 -19.62 2.25
N VAL A 409 -16.92 -20.84 1.91
CA VAL A 409 -18.09 -21.08 1.03
C VAL A 409 -19.37 -20.50 1.65
N GLU A 410 -19.42 -20.45 2.97
CA GLU A 410 -20.51 -19.92 3.78
C GLU A 410 -20.79 -18.43 3.54
N ILE A 411 -19.85 -17.66 2.96
CA ILE A 411 -20.11 -16.26 2.59
C ILE A 411 -21.29 -16.13 1.62
N THR A 412 -21.55 -17.17 0.82
CA THR A 412 -22.68 -17.24 -0.13
C THR A 412 -24.04 -17.33 0.57
N ARG A 413 -24.08 -17.63 1.88
CA ARG A 413 -25.30 -17.68 2.71
C ARG A 413 -25.76 -16.31 3.21
N LEU A 414 -25.01 -15.24 2.93
CA LEU A 414 -25.35 -13.88 3.31
C LEU A 414 -26.44 -13.31 2.37
N ASN A 415 -27.66 -13.79 2.54
CA ASN A 415 -28.78 -13.51 1.62
C ASN A 415 -29.23 -12.04 1.59
N ASN A 416 -28.96 -11.28 2.66
CA ASN A 416 -29.32 -9.86 2.77
C ASN A 416 -28.17 -8.90 2.40
N LEU A 417 -27.04 -9.41 1.92
CA LEU A 417 -25.87 -8.59 1.60
C LEU A 417 -26.12 -7.76 0.34
N GLN A 418 -26.00 -6.44 0.50
CA GLN A 418 -26.22 -5.43 -0.56
C GLN A 418 -24.90 -4.84 -1.03
N GLU A 419 -23.90 -4.82 -0.16
CA GLU A 419 -22.58 -4.28 -0.44
C GLU A 419 -21.50 -5.23 0.05
N LEU A 420 -20.64 -5.67 -0.86
CA LEU A 420 -19.46 -6.46 -0.59
C LEU A 420 -18.27 -5.78 -1.25
N ASN A 421 -17.36 -5.24 -0.43
CA ASN A 421 -16.11 -4.70 -0.91
C ASN A 421 -14.98 -5.70 -0.64
N LEU A 422 -14.45 -6.29 -1.70
CA LEU A 422 -13.29 -7.21 -1.67
C LEU A 422 -12.07 -6.58 -2.34
N SER A 423 -12.16 -5.31 -2.73
CA SER A 423 -11.09 -4.61 -3.44
C SER A 423 -9.80 -4.67 -2.63
N ILE A 424 -8.64 -4.76 -3.28
CA ILE A 424 -7.36 -4.78 -2.55
C ILE A 424 -7.28 -6.00 -1.59
N ASN A 425 -7.65 -7.19 -2.09
CA ASN A 425 -7.24 -8.48 -1.53
C ASN A 425 -6.43 -9.23 -2.59
N PRO A 426 -5.14 -8.91 -2.74
CA PRO A 426 -4.40 -9.28 -3.93
C PRO A 426 -4.25 -10.78 -4.08
N ARG A 427 -4.30 -11.58 -3.01
CA ARG A 427 -4.14 -13.05 -3.08
C ARG A 427 -5.47 -13.80 -3.15
N LEU A 428 -6.59 -13.08 -3.25
CA LEU A 428 -7.92 -13.68 -3.15
C LEU A 428 -8.22 -14.54 -4.38
N GLN A 429 -8.44 -15.81 -4.12
CA GLN A 429 -9.00 -16.75 -5.08
C GLN A 429 -10.45 -17.07 -4.68
N THR A 430 -11.34 -17.01 -5.67
CA THR A 430 -12.76 -17.30 -5.50
C THR A 430 -13.15 -18.56 -6.26
N SER A 431 -14.10 -19.32 -5.72
CA SER A 431 -14.76 -20.40 -6.47
C SER A 431 -15.83 -19.83 -7.39
N ASN A 432 -16.28 -20.61 -8.38
CA ASN A 432 -17.36 -20.22 -9.29
C ASN A 432 -18.64 -19.79 -8.54
N GLU A 433 -18.99 -20.49 -7.46
CA GLU A 433 -20.16 -20.14 -6.62
C GLU A 433 -19.99 -18.78 -5.95
N GLN A 434 -18.78 -18.48 -5.46
CA GLN A 434 -18.45 -17.20 -4.84
C GLN A 434 -18.46 -16.07 -5.87
N GLU A 435 -17.98 -16.31 -7.09
CA GLU A 435 -18.01 -15.31 -8.17
C GLU A 435 -19.44 -14.97 -8.59
N ILE A 436 -20.31 -15.97 -8.75
CA ILE A 436 -21.74 -15.74 -9.05
C ILE A 436 -22.38 -14.90 -7.95
N PHE A 437 -22.10 -15.22 -6.69
CA PHE A 437 -22.58 -14.47 -5.54
C PHE A 437 -22.07 -13.01 -5.55
N ILE A 438 -20.78 -12.78 -5.80
CA ILE A 438 -20.18 -11.44 -5.90
C ILE A 438 -20.82 -10.63 -7.03
N GLN A 439 -21.05 -11.23 -8.20
CA GLN A 439 -21.67 -10.53 -9.33
C GLN A 439 -23.13 -10.16 -9.04
N LYS A 440 -23.88 -11.04 -8.37
CA LYS A 440 -25.25 -10.73 -7.91
C LYS A 440 -25.27 -9.50 -7.00
N ILE A 441 -24.29 -9.34 -6.12
CA ILE A 441 -24.22 -8.16 -5.24
C ILE A 441 -23.87 -6.91 -6.05
N LYS A 442 -22.92 -6.99 -6.98
CA LYS A 442 -22.54 -5.86 -7.84
C LYS A 442 -23.69 -5.34 -8.70
N SER A 443 -24.62 -6.20 -9.12
CA SER A 443 -25.77 -5.79 -9.93
C SER A 443 -26.86 -5.06 -9.13
N ILE A 444 -26.89 -5.17 -7.80
CA ILE A 444 -27.82 -4.41 -6.93
C ILE A 444 -27.46 -2.91 -6.90
N LYS A 445 -26.21 -2.54 -7.20
CA LYS A 445 -25.70 -1.15 -7.19
C LYS A 445 -25.91 -0.37 -8.51
N ARG A 446 -26.54 -0.96 -9.54
CA ARG A 446 -26.96 -0.29 -10.79
C ARG A 446 -28.46 -0.11 -10.80
#